data_AF-A0A7S2SNL1-F1
#
_entry.id   AF-A0A7S2SNL1-F1
#
_cell.length_a   1.000
_cell.length_b   1.000
_cell.length_c   1.000
_cell.angle_alpha   90.00
_cell.angle_beta   90.00
_cell.angle_gamma   90.00
#
_symmetry.space_group_name_H-M   'P 1'
#
loop_
_entity.id
_entity.type
_entity.pdbx_description
1 polymer ?
#
loop_
_entity_poly.entity_id
_entity_poly.type
_entity_poly.pdbx_seq_one_letter_code
_entity_poly.pdbx_strand_id
1 'polypeptide(L)'
;MKTDYHRLIHRHGINGKRNAAWTSRRLKYLYAVGVSIFTLVLLFLVYRKHGGEVKRVNGASLEAQYPAYDDGNETEPPRLKPDELPHIAMKDMIDYSGMFEDEDSFRNAPIIRVLPESKTRRYRDIVLQHERYYRAHETRLYVPKLKKDYQITLDEFVEKFRKQGQPVIIPFESLRSMNFTMKPYTISELQTIYPNTMRKSYKYGKAAVSYIDLGPAIASLARDRKLVKGKEGRNFPRKLKFTLNAVKKLDFQRPPLFNNQRTMLGSLWFGSTTATTPNHCDCCDNVAIMVTGTKRWTVAPPSESRIVKPTNCTGGLCWANLENPNRPKNNFEKKMANSYQMFIFDLLPGEMLYLPAGWFHHVENLTPTIMTNYWARGGPAFLADA
;
A
#
# COMPACT_ATOMS: atom_id res chain seq x y z
N MET A 1 20.78 10.74 -50.31
CA MET A 1 19.35 10.64 -50.67
C MET A 1 18.50 11.37 -49.62
N LYS A 2 18.76 12.66 -49.34
CA LYS A 2 17.94 13.79 -49.81
C LYS A 2 17.12 13.56 -51.09
N THR A 3 15.98 14.26 -51.12
CA THR A 3 14.98 14.54 -52.18
C THR A 3 13.71 13.67 -52.24
N ASP A 4 12.59 14.38 -52.42
CA ASP A 4 11.25 13.93 -52.81
C ASP A 4 10.17 13.62 -51.75
N TYR A 5 9.83 14.63 -50.94
CA TYR A 5 8.50 14.71 -50.31
C TYR A 5 7.73 16.02 -50.60
N HIS A 6 8.26 16.93 -51.43
CA HIS A 6 7.68 18.25 -51.66
C HIS A 6 6.78 18.39 -52.90
N ARG A 7 6.28 17.30 -53.48
CA ARG A 7 5.48 17.36 -54.74
C ARG A 7 4.05 16.81 -54.70
N LEU A 8 3.45 16.60 -53.53
CA LEU A 8 2.06 16.09 -53.47
C LEU A 8 1.03 17.00 -52.75
N ILE A 9 1.30 18.30 -52.65
CA ILE A 9 0.34 19.28 -52.10
C ILE A 9 0.08 20.40 -53.11
N HIS A 10 -0.37 20.06 -54.32
CA HIS A 10 -0.84 21.07 -55.28
C HIS A 10 -1.88 20.58 -56.32
N ARG A 11 -2.65 19.51 -56.06
CA ARG A 11 -3.69 19.07 -57.01
C ARG A 11 -5.15 19.06 -56.55
N HIS A 12 -5.46 19.30 -55.27
CA HIS A 12 -6.85 19.49 -54.85
C HIS A 12 -6.94 20.69 -53.92
N GLY A 13 -7.20 21.86 -54.51
CA GLY A 13 -7.49 23.08 -53.79
C GLY A 13 -8.77 22.94 -52.98
N ILE A 14 -8.65 22.90 -51.66
CA ILE A 14 -9.75 23.18 -50.73
C ILE A 14 -9.21 24.19 -49.71
N ASN A 15 -9.63 25.44 -49.88
CA ASN A 15 -9.48 26.51 -48.91
C ASN A 15 -10.50 26.30 -47.77
N GLY A 16 -10.05 26.40 -46.51
CA GLY A 16 -10.96 26.38 -45.37
C GLY A 16 -10.25 26.55 -44.04
N LYS A 17 -10.18 27.79 -43.55
CA LYS A 17 -9.79 28.13 -42.18
C LYS A 17 -10.68 27.39 -41.16
N ARG A 18 -10.10 26.54 -40.30
CA ARG A 18 -10.46 26.33 -38.88
C ARG A 18 -9.59 25.20 -38.26
N ASN A 19 -9.08 25.47 -37.05
CA ASN A 19 -8.59 24.50 -36.05
C ASN A 19 -7.30 23.68 -36.34
N ALA A 20 -6.14 24.33 -36.18
CA ALA A 20 -4.86 23.64 -35.99
C ALA A 20 -4.64 23.32 -34.48
N ALA A 21 -5.35 22.31 -33.96
CA ALA A 21 -5.05 21.73 -32.66
C ALA A 21 -5.53 20.27 -32.52
N TRP A 22 -5.58 19.47 -33.60
CA TRP A 22 -6.09 18.09 -33.52
C TRP A 22 -5.48 17.13 -34.57
N THR A 23 -4.18 17.20 -34.86
CA THR A 23 -3.53 16.24 -35.80
C THR A 23 -2.06 15.93 -35.48
N SER A 24 -1.75 15.48 -34.24
CA SER A 24 -0.42 14.89 -33.96
C SER A 24 -0.43 13.57 -33.17
N ARG A 25 -1.60 12.99 -32.87
CA ARG A 25 -1.71 11.70 -32.14
C ARG A 25 -2.03 10.47 -32.99
N ARG A 26 -2.47 10.61 -34.25
CA ARG A 26 -2.82 9.45 -35.11
C ARG A 26 -1.70 8.96 -36.04
N LEU A 27 -0.64 9.74 -36.30
CA LEU A 27 0.47 9.25 -37.14
C LEU A 27 1.49 8.35 -36.41
N LYS A 28 1.54 8.37 -35.06
CA LYS A 28 2.43 7.47 -34.31
C LYS A 28 1.89 6.04 -34.16
N TYR A 29 0.59 5.82 -34.34
CA TYR A 29 -0.03 4.48 -34.24
C TYR A 29 0.11 3.66 -35.53
N LEU A 30 0.17 4.30 -36.70
CA LEU A 30 0.32 3.57 -37.97
C LEU A 30 1.74 3.04 -38.21
N TYR A 31 2.77 3.63 -37.59
CA TYR A 31 4.15 3.13 -37.69
C TYR A 31 4.43 1.95 -36.74
N ALA A 32 3.69 1.83 -35.63
CA ALA A 32 3.85 0.73 -34.67
C ALA A 32 3.10 -0.56 -35.09
N VAL A 33 2.01 -0.44 -35.86
CA VAL A 33 1.22 -1.59 -36.33
C VAL A 33 1.84 -2.24 -37.57
N GLY A 34 2.58 -1.49 -38.40
CA GLY A 34 3.25 -2.01 -39.60
C GLY A 34 4.45 -2.94 -39.33
N VAL A 35 5.15 -2.78 -38.19
CA VAL A 35 6.31 -3.63 -37.84
C VAL A 35 5.90 -5.00 -37.27
N SER A 36 4.72 -5.09 -36.63
CA SER A 36 4.24 -6.35 -36.04
C SER A 36 3.73 -7.36 -37.07
N ILE A 37 3.19 -6.90 -38.21
CA ILE A 37 2.66 -7.79 -39.26
C ILE A 37 3.82 -8.42 -40.06
N PHE A 38 4.90 -7.70 -40.29
CA PHE A 38 6.07 -8.24 -41.01
C PHE A 38 6.81 -9.33 -40.21
N THR A 39 6.78 -9.23 -38.88
CA THR A 39 7.42 -10.21 -37.98
C THR A 39 6.61 -11.51 -37.89
N LEU A 40 5.26 -11.41 -37.93
CA LEU A 40 4.36 -12.58 -37.93
C LEU A 40 4.38 -13.34 -39.26
N VAL A 41 4.53 -12.65 -40.39
CA VAL A 41 4.66 -13.30 -41.71
C VAL A 41 6.00 -14.03 -41.84
N LEU A 42 7.09 -13.49 -41.28
CA LEU A 42 8.38 -14.17 -41.26
C LEU A 42 8.36 -15.45 -40.39
N LEU A 43 7.72 -15.41 -39.22
CA LEU A 43 7.55 -16.57 -38.35
C LEU A 43 6.70 -17.68 -39.01
N PHE A 44 5.68 -17.31 -39.79
CA PHE A 44 4.84 -18.27 -40.51
C PHE A 44 5.56 -18.92 -41.70
N LEU A 45 6.45 -18.17 -42.39
CA LEU A 45 7.26 -18.71 -43.49
C LEU A 45 8.44 -19.57 -43.01
N VAL A 46 9.02 -19.27 -41.85
CA VAL A 46 10.06 -20.10 -41.22
C VAL A 46 9.47 -21.42 -40.68
N TYR A 47 8.26 -21.39 -40.13
CA TYR A 47 7.58 -22.59 -39.62
C TYR A 47 7.24 -23.60 -40.72
N ARG A 48 6.93 -23.12 -41.94
CA ARG A 48 6.63 -23.99 -43.09
C ARG A 48 7.85 -24.72 -43.67
N LYS A 49 9.08 -24.36 -43.26
CA LYS A 49 10.33 -24.99 -43.70
C LYS A 49 10.79 -26.15 -42.79
N HIS A 50 10.17 -26.35 -41.63
CA HIS A 50 10.59 -27.37 -40.63
C HIS A 50 9.44 -28.25 -40.10
N GLY A 51 8.63 -28.79 -41.01
CA GLY A 51 7.96 -30.10 -40.87
C GLY A 51 7.40 -30.55 -39.50
N GLY A 52 6.69 -29.70 -38.77
CA GLY A 52 6.04 -30.09 -37.51
C GLY A 52 4.56 -30.48 -37.69
N GLU A 53 4.21 -31.74 -37.45
CA GLU A 53 2.82 -32.25 -37.48
C GLU A 53 1.98 -31.76 -36.29
N VAL A 54 0.69 -31.49 -36.54
CA VAL A 54 -0.33 -31.16 -35.52
C VAL A 54 -1.34 -32.30 -35.45
N LYS A 55 -1.47 -32.98 -34.29
CA LYS A 55 -2.58 -33.90 -34.01
C LYS A 55 -3.83 -33.12 -33.59
N ARG A 56 -4.92 -33.30 -34.35
CA ARG A 56 -6.30 -32.87 -34.03
C ARG A 56 -6.90 -33.76 -32.94
N VAL A 57 -7.69 -33.18 -32.04
CA VAL A 57 -8.75 -33.90 -31.32
C VAL A 57 -10.07 -33.13 -31.51
N ASN A 58 -11.10 -33.89 -31.88
CA ASN A 58 -12.40 -33.47 -32.38
C ASN A 58 -13.28 -32.78 -31.33
N GLY A 59 -14.21 -31.94 -31.81
CA GLY A 59 -15.22 -31.28 -31.01
C GLY A 59 -16.43 -32.16 -30.67
N ALA A 60 -17.19 -31.68 -29.68
CA ALA A 60 -18.60 -31.97 -29.50
C ALA A 60 -19.25 -30.74 -28.83
N SER A 61 -20.27 -30.21 -29.49
CA SER A 61 -21.23 -29.23 -28.97
C SER A 61 -22.21 -29.92 -28.02
N LEU A 62 -22.54 -29.29 -26.90
CA LEU A 62 -23.80 -29.52 -26.18
C LEU A 62 -24.22 -28.21 -25.49
N GLU A 63 -25.29 -27.63 -25.99
CA GLU A 63 -26.09 -26.62 -25.30
C GLU A 63 -26.70 -27.23 -24.02
N ALA A 64 -26.71 -26.47 -22.93
CA ALA A 64 -27.57 -26.76 -21.78
C ALA A 64 -28.27 -25.46 -21.37
N GLN A 65 -29.59 -25.47 -21.56
CA GLN A 65 -30.54 -24.44 -21.18
C GLN A 65 -30.55 -24.26 -19.65
N TYR A 66 -30.57 -23.00 -19.18
CA TYR A 66 -30.82 -22.67 -17.77
C TYR A 66 -32.34 -22.48 -17.57
N PRO A 67 -32.94 -23.00 -16.48
CA PRO A 67 -34.34 -22.73 -16.19
C PRO A 67 -34.53 -21.30 -15.64
N ALA A 68 -35.71 -20.75 -15.91
CA ALA A 68 -36.16 -19.45 -15.45
C ALA A 68 -36.26 -19.38 -13.91
N TYR A 69 -35.95 -18.20 -13.38
CA TYR A 69 -35.95 -17.87 -11.96
C TYR A 69 -37.39 -17.56 -11.51
N ASP A 70 -37.87 -18.24 -10.48
CA ASP A 70 -39.16 -18.01 -9.80
C ASP A 70 -38.92 -17.17 -8.54
N ASP A 71 -39.77 -16.17 -8.33
CA ASP A 71 -39.72 -15.13 -7.31
C ASP A 71 -40.60 -15.50 -6.12
N GLY A 72 -40.02 -16.16 -5.11
CA GLY A 72 -40.78 -16.59 -3.93
C GLY A 72 -39.99 -16.65 -2.62
N ASN A 73 -40.35 -15.72 -1.72
CA ASN A 73 -40.19 -15.70 -0.26
C ASN A 73 -38.79 -15.53 0.37
N GLU A 74 -38.65 -14.37 1.02
CA GLU A 74 -37.63 -14.00 1.99
C GLU A 74 -37.62 -14.96 3.20
N THR A 75 -36.47 -15.56 3.48
CA THR A 75 -36.11 -16.02 4.82
C THR A 75 -34.72 -15.48 5.15
N GLU A 76 -34.57 -14.87 6.34
CA GLU A 76 -33.30 -14.32 6.81
C GLU A 76 -32.17 -15.36 6.74
N PRO A 77 -30.93 -14.98 6.37
CA PRO A 77 -29.83 -15.93 6.37
C PRO A 77 -29.52 -16.40 7.80
N PRO A 78 -29.16 -17.67 8.00
CA PRO A 78 -29.00 -18.25 9.32
C PRO A 78 -27.86 -17.56 10.08
N ARG A 79 -28.13 -17.16 11.33
CA ARG A 79 -27.07 -16.81 12.30
C ARG A 79 -26.30 -18.08 12.61
N LEU A 80 -25.03 -18.13 12.22
CA LEU A 80 -24.11 -19.17 12.65
C LEU A 80 -23.97 -19.09 14.18
N LYS A 81 -24.22 -20.21 14.86
CA LYS A 81 -23.94 -20.37 16.29
C LYS A 81 -22.42 -20.36 16.52
N PRO A 82 -21.92 -19.86 17.67
CA PRO A 82 -20.49 -19.62 17.87
C PRO A 82 -19.60 -20.88 17.89
N ASP A 83 -20.18 -22.08 17.85
CA ASP A 83 -19.51 -23.30 18.35
C ASP A 83 -19.15 -24.32 17.25
N GLU A 84 -19.22 -23.96 15.96
CA GLU A 84 -18.94 -24.87 14.84
C GLU A 84 -17.86 -24.35 13.88
N LEU A 85 -16.80 -23.73 14.41
CA LEU A 85 -15.55 -23.57 13.66
C LEU A 85 -14.71 -24.84 13.87
N PRO A 86 -14.22 -25.51 12.80
CA PRO A 86 -13.38 -26.68 12.96
C PRO A 86 -12.12 -26.30 13.76
N HIS A 87 -11.94 -26.96 14.90
CA HIS A 87 -10.71 -26.89 15.69
C HIS A 87 -9.54 -27.35 14.83
N ILE A 88 -8.75 -26.39 14.34
CA ILE A 88 -7.48 -26.67 13.69
C ILE A 88 -6.54 -27.19 14.79
N ALA A 89 -5.90 -28.32 14.53
CA ALA A 89 -5.03 -29.01 15.47
C ALA A 89 -3.98 -28.06 16.09
N MET A 90 -3.69 -28.23 17.39
CA MET A 90 -2.70 -27.50 18.20
C MET A 90 -1.23 -27.68 17.77
N LYS A 91 -0.94 -27.73 16.48
CA LYS A 91 0.43 -27.83 15.97
C LYS A 91 0.89 -26.43 15.60
N ASP A 92 1.75 -25.89 16.46
CA ASP A 92 2.55 -24.66 16.29
C ASP A 92 1.88 -23.33 16.67
N MET A 93 1.33 -23.22 17.90
CA MET A 93 1.07 -21.90 18.47
C MET A 93 2.39 -21.14 18.61
N ILE A 94 2.49 -19.99 17.94
CA ILE A 94 3.67 -19.12 18.04
C ILE A 94 3.74 -18.57 19.46
N ASP A 95 4.85 -18.83 20.12
CA ASP A 95 5.09 -18.31 21.47
C ASP A 95 5.41 -16.81 21.42
N TYR A 96 4.55 -16.00 22.04
CA TYR A 96 4.74 -14.55 22.20
C TYR A 96 5.10 -14.16 23.64
N SER A 97 5.35 -15.14 24.51
CA SER A 97 5.44 -14.93 25.96
C SER A 97 6.50 -13.91 26.33
N GLY A 98 6.11 -12.92 27.14
CA GLY A 98 7.00 -11.91 27.68
C GLY A 98 7.45 -10.83 26.70
N MET A 99 7.02 -10.89 25.44
CA MET A 99 7.51 -10.01 24.38
C MET A 99 6.81 -8.63 24.33
N PHE A 100 5.56 -8.55 24.77
CA PHE A 100 4.71 -7.37 24.60
C PHE A 100 4.48 -6.59 25.90
N GLU A 101 4.38 -5.26 25.81
CA GLU A 101 3.94 -4.43 26.94
C GLU A 101 2.42 -4.58 27.20
N ASP A 102 1.68 -4.97 26.16
CA ASP A 102 0.23 -5.12 26.11
C ASP A 102 -0.19 -6.58 25.92
N GLU A 103 0.57 -7.52 26.50
CA GLU A 103 0.45 -8.97 26.26
C GLU A 103 -0.95 -9.52 26.53
N ASP A 104 -1.57 -9.18 27.67
CA ASP A 104 -2.92 -9.65 28.00
C ASP A 104 -3.96 -9.05 27.04
N SER A 105 -3.76 -7.82 26.56
CA SER A 105 -4.65 -7.20 25.58
C SER A 105 -4.56 -7.93 24.24
N PHE A 106 -3.35 -8.26 23.79
CA PHE A 106 -3.13 -9.02 22.56
C PHE A 106 -3.73 -10.43 22.64
N ARG A 107 -3.49 -11.15 23.75
CA ARG A 107 -3.98 -12.52 23.96
C ARG A 107 -5.51 -12.59 23.94
N ASN A 108 -6.17 -11.59 24.52
CA ASN A 108 -7.63 -11.51 24.60
C ASN A 108 -8.27 -10.77 23.42
N ALA A 109 -7.49 -10.28 22.46
CA ALA A 109 -8.01 -9.54 21.32
C ALA A 109 -8.88 -10.44 20.43
N PRO A 110 -9.89 -9.87 19.74
CA PRO A 110 -10.69 -10.60 18.78
C PRO A 110 -9.84 -11.26 17.69
N ILE A 111 -10.23 -12.45 17.26
CA ILE A 111 -9.65 -13.10 16.08
C ILE A 111 -10.27 -12.47 14.81
N ILE A 112 -9.46 -12.25 13.78
CA ILE A 112 -9.92 -11.76 12.48
C ILE A 112 -10.89 -12.77 11.89
N ARG A 113 -12.13 -12.35 11.67
CA ARG A 113 -13.15 -13.20 11.05
C ARG A 113 -13.12 -13.01 9.54
N VAL A 114 -13.03 -14.13 8.82
CA VAL A 114 -13.06 -14.13 7.35
C VAL A 114 -14.33 -14.82 6.86
N LEU A 115 -15.06 -14.12 5.99
CA LEU A 115 -16.25 -14.66 5.35
C LEU A 115 -15.87 -15.76 4.32
N PRO A 116 -16.72 -16.77 4.09
CA PRO A 116 -16.49 -17.81 3.08
C PRO A 116 -16.18 -17.24 1.69
N GLU A 117 -15.30 -17.87 0.93
CA GLU A 117 -14.90 -17.40 -0.41
C GLU A 117 -16.13 -17.24 -1.32
N SER A 118 -16.28 -16.06 -1.92
CA SER A 118 -17.46 -15.79 -2.76
C SER A 118 -17.36 -16.57 -4.07
N LYS A 119 -18.40 -17.33 -4.43
CA LYS A 119 -18.48 -18.05 -5.71
C LYS A 119 -18.66 -17.12 -6.92
N THR A 120 -19.16 -15.90 -6.70
CA THR A 120 -19.54 -14.97 -7.78
C THR A 120 -18.69 -13.70 -7.82
N ARG A 121 -18.17 -13.23 -6.68
CA ARG A 121 -17.32 -12.04 -6.63
C ARG A 121 -15.86 -12.40 -6.78
N ARG A 122 -15.19 -11.73 -7.70
CA ARG A 122 -13.73 -11.82 -7.87
C ARG A 122 -13.04 -10.77 -7.02
N TYR A 123 -12.06 -11.19 -6.24
CA TYR A 123 -11.19 -10.32 -5.45
C TYR A 123 -9.76 -10.40 -6.00
N ARG A 124 -8.92 -9.43 -5.62
CA ARG A 124 -7.50 -9.44 -5.98
C ARG A 124 -6.80 -10.59 -5.28
N ASP A 125 -5.78 -11.16 -5.90
CA ASP A 125 -5.06 -12.34 -5.37
C ASP A 125 -4.53 -12.12 -3.96
N ILE A 126 -3.95 -10.94 -3.68
CA ILE A 126 -3.50 -10.56 -2.34
C ILE A 126 -4.61 -10.69 -1.28
N VAL A 127 -5.85 -10.33 -1.63
CA VAL A 127 -7.00 -10.45 -0.69
C VAL A 127 -7.33 -11.91 -0.47
N LEU A 128 -7.41 -12.71 -1.54
CA LEU A 128 -7.75 -14.14 -1.45
C LEU A 128 -6.71 -14.92 -0.66
N GLN A 129 -5.42 -14.62 -0.84
CA GLN A 129 -4.32 -15.26 -0.11
C GLN A 129 -4.37 -14.95 1.38
N HIS A 130 -4.59 -13.68 1.76
CA HIS A 130 -4.85 -13.29 3.16
C HIS A 130 -6.07 -14.00 3.74
N GLU A 131 -7.18 -14.04 3.01
CA GLU A 131 -8.41 -14.70 3.45
C GLU A 131 -8.23 -16.22 3.64
N ARG A 132 -7.46 -16.88 2.77
CA ARG A 132 -7.12 -18.31 2.92
C ARG A 132 -6.23 -18.53 4.13
N TYR A 133 -5.23 -17.66 4.31
CA TYR A 133 -4.31 -17.72 5.43
C TYR A 133 -5.02 -17.56 6.77
N TYR A 134 -5.81 -16.50 6.96
CA TYR A 134 -6.56 -16.24 8.21
C TYR A 134 -7.68 -17.26 8.50
N ARG A 135 -8.14 -18.02 7.49
CA ARG A 135 -9.03 -19.16 7.73
C ARG A 135 -8.28 -20.37 8.29
N ALA A 136 -7.02 -20.54 7.92
CA ALA A 136 -6.18 -21.65 8.32
C ALA A 136 -5.36 -21.35 9.59
N HIS A 137 -5.19 -20.08 9.96
CA HIS A 137 -4.35 -19.65 11.07
C HIS A 137 -5.06 -18.56 11.87
N GLU A 138 -5.14 -18.74 13.20
CA GLU A 138 -5.67 -17.70 14.07
C GLU A 138 -4.79 -16.45 14.03
N THR A 139 -5.36 -15.33 13.59
CA THR A 139 -4.67 -14.03 13.58
C THR A 139 -5.51 -13.02 14.36
N ARG A 140 -4.86 -12.25 15.24
CA ARG A 140 -5.55 -11.32 16.15
C ARG A 140 -5.78 -9.98 15.45
N LEU A 141 -6.98 -9.42 15.60
CA LEU A 141 -7.31 -8.04 15.23
C LEU A 141 -6.77 -7.09 16.30
N TYR A 142 -5.45 -6.96 16.34
CA TYR A 142 -4.73 -6.15 17.30
C TYR A 142 -3.37 -5.77 16.72
N VAL A 143 -2.79 -4.69 17.21
CA VAL A 143 -1.40 -4.32 16.89
C VAL A 143 -0.64 -4.28 18.21
N PRO A 144 0.00 -5.39 18.62
CA PRO A 144 0.72 -5.44 19.88
C PRO A 144 1.97 -4.57 19.82
N LYS A 145 2.43 -4.15 20.99
CA LYS A 145 3.65 -3.35 21.13
C LYS A 145 4.70 -4.12 21.91
N LEU A 146 5.89 -4.23 21.31
CA LEU A 146 7.04 -4.85 21.99
C LEU A 146 7.43 -4.04 23.23
N LYS A 147 7.89 -4.74 24.28
CA LYS A 147 8.57 -4.06 25.39
C LYS A 147 9.86 -3.43 24.90
N LYS A 148 10.19 -2.25 25.44
CA LYS A 148 11.40 -1.49 25.04
C LYS A 148 12.70 -2.24 25.31
N ASP A 149 12.73 -3.07 26.36
CA ASP A 149 13.86 -3.90 26.76
C ASP A 149 13.93 -5.24 26.03
N TYR A 150 12.85 -5.65 25.35
CA TYR A 150 12.86 -6.84 24.50
C TYR A 150 13.66 -6.58 23.22
N GLN A 151 14.82 -7.24 23.08
CA GLN A 151 15.69 -7.11 21.91
C GLN A 151 15.27 -8.11 20.83
N ILE A 152 14.36 -7.68 19.95
CA ILE A 152 13.88 -8.54 18.85
C ILE A 152 15.01 -8.82 17.84
N THR A 153 15.10 -10.07 17.38
CA THR A 153 15.99 -10.47 16.28
C THR A 153 15.28 -10.43 14.93
N LEU A 154 16.04 -10.42 13.83
CA LEU A 154 15.45 -10.49 12.49
C LEU A 154 14.64 -11.78 12.28
N ASP A 155 15.13 -12.91 12.80
CA ASP A 155 14.46 -14.20 12.66
C ASP A 155 13.12 -14.23 13.42
N GLU A 156 13.10 -13.74 14.66
CA GLU A 156 11.84 -13.58 15.40
C GLU A 156 10.87 -12.65 14.67
N PHE A 157 11.37 -11.53 14.13
CA PHE A 157 10.54 -10.64 13.35
C PHE A 157 9.90 -11.36 12.15
N VAL A 158 10.70 -12.12 11.42
CA VAL A 158 10.25 -12.86 10.24
C VAL A 158 9.23 -13.93 10.62
N GLU A 159 9.56 -14.80 11.58
CA GLU A 159 8.72 -15.93 11.96
C GLU A 159 7.42 -15.50 12.64
N LYS A 160 7.49 -14.55 13.57
CA LYS A 160 6.36 -14.19 14.44
C LYS A 160 5.46 -13.11 13.83
N PHE A 161 5.96 -12.25 12.94
CA PHE A 161 5.15 -11.17 12.39
C PHE A 161 5.00 -11.24 10.89
N ARG A 162 6.13 -11.28 10.16
CA ARG A 162 6.08 -11.18 8.69
C ARG A 162 5.48 -12.41 8.03
N LYS A 163 5.79 -13.62 8.50
CA LYS A 163 5.15 -14.86 8.02
C LYS A 163 3.68 -14.94 8.40
N GLN A 164 3.30 -14.33 9.53
CA GLN A 164 1.93 -14.36 10.04
C GLN A 164 1.03 -13.28 9.45
N GLY A 165 1.62 -12.26 8.80
CA GLY A 165 0.86 -11.08 8.40
C GLY A 165 0.27 -10.33 9.60
N GLN A 166 0.93 -10.42 10.77
CA GLN A 166 0.53 -9.78 12.02
C GLN A 166 1.25 -8.41 12.13
N PRO A 167 0.53 -7.28 12.16
CA PRO A 167 1.15 -5.98 12.43
C PRO A 167 1.73 -5.91 13.84
N VAL A 168 2.75 -5.07 14.05
CA VAL A 168 3.40 -4.86 15.36
C VAL A 168 4.01 -3.47 15.48
N ILE A 169 3.98 -2.90 16.70
CA ILE A 169 4.73 -1.70 17.07
C ILE A 169 6.03 -2.11 17.75
N ILE A 170 7.13 -1.55 17.26
CA ILE A 170 8.51 -1.85 17.64
C ILE A 170 9.15 -0.55 18.12
N PRO A 171 9.39 -0.38 19.44
CA PRO A 171 10.20 0.73 19.94
C PRO A 171 11.62 0.70 19.36
N PHE A 172 12.25 1.87 19.18
CA PHE A 172 13.62 1.95 18.66
C PHE A 172 14.62 1.23 19.57
N GLU A 173 14.38 1.23 20.87
CA GLU A 173 15.18 0.54 21.89
C GLU A 173 15.17 -0.98 21.71
N SER A 174 14.09 -1.56 21.19
CA SER A 174 13.99 -3.00 20.92
C SER A 174 14.86 -3.46 19.74
N LEU A 175 15.42 -2.52 18.97
CA LEU A 175 16.21 -2.79 17.76
C LEU A 175 17.72 -2.54 17.94
N ARG A 176 18.18 -2.28 19.17
CA ARG A 176 19.59 -1.91 19.42
C ARG A 176 20.54 -3.08 19.13
N SER A 177 20.13 -4.32 19.38
CA SER A 177 20.88 -5.54 19.00
C SER A 177 21.15 -5.64 17.48
N MET A 178 20.34 -4.97 16.65
CA MET A 178 20.49 -4.91 15.20
C MET A 178 21.15 -3.61 14.71
N ASN A 179 21.89 -2.91 15.60
CA ASN A 179 22.59 -1.66 15.31
C ASN A 179 21.68 -0.51 14.85
N PHE A 180 20.39 -0.55 15.18
CA PHE A 180 19.49 0.57 14.89
C PHE A 180 19.70 1.65 15.94
N THR A 181 20.19 2.84 15.57
CA THR A 181 20.56 3.92 16.50
C THR A 181 19.71 5.18 16.35
N MET A 182 18.70 5.17 15.47
CA MET A 182 17.80 6.31 15.35
C MET A 182 17.16 6.67 16.69
N LYS A 183 16.94 7.97 16.87
CA LYS A 183 16.20 8.55 18.01
C LYS A 183 15.01 9.39 17.51
N PRO A 184 13.97 9.58 18.34
CA PRO A 184 12.99 10.62 18.08
C PRO A 184 13.62 12.01 18.18
N TYR A 185 12.95 13.00 17.58
CA TYR A 185 13.35 14.40 17.68
C TYR A 185 12.15 15.27 18.07
N THR A 186 12.40 16.26 18.92
CA THR A 186 11.50 17.38 19.12
C THR A 186 11.56 18.37 17.96
N ILE A 187 10.53 19.18 17.77
CA ILE A 187 10.54 20.25 16.76
C ILE A 187 11.68 21.25 17.04
N SER A 188 11.96 21.56 18.32
CA SER A 188 13.02 22.49 18.70
C SER A 188 14.41 21.97 18.34
N GLU A 189 14.73 20.70 18.63
CA GLU A 189 16.00 20.08 18.17
C GLU A 189 16.13 20.15 16.65
N LEU A 190 15.04 19.88 15.92
CA LEU A 190 15.04 19.95 14.47
C LEU A 190 15.26 21.37 13.93
N GLN A 191 14.75 22.40 14.62
CA GLN A 191 15.02 23.80 14.25
C GLN A 191 16.50 24.16 14.45
N THR A 192 17.19 23.57 15.42
CA THR A 192 18.64 23.74 15.58
C THR A 192 19.41 23.03 14.46
N ILE A 193 19.02 21.82 14.08
CA ILE A 193 19.69 21.03 13.02
C ILE A 193 19.44 21.65 11.63
N TYR A 194 18.23 22.16 11.42
CA TYR A 194 17.76 22.81 10.21
C TYR A 194 17.17 24.20 10.54
N PRO A 195 18.04 25.22 10.70
CA PRO A 195 17.58 26.59 10.87
C PRO A 195 16.70 27.03 9.72
N ASN A 196 15.73 27.91 10.00
CA ASN A 196 14.84 28.42 8.96
C ASN A 196 15.62 29.24 7.94
N THR A 197 15.68 28.75 6.70
CA THR A 197 16.34 29.41 5.57
C THR A 197 15.30 30.11 4.68
N MET A 198 15.68 30.39 3.42
CA MET A 198 14.74 30.86 2.40
C MET A 198 13.61 29.85 2.16
N ARG A 199 12.42 30.35 1.86
CA ARG A 199 11.25 29.53 1.53
C ARG A 199 11.57 28.48 0.46
N LYS A 200 11.23 27.22 0.73
CA LYS A 200 11.35 26.09 -0.19
C LYS A 200 10.00 25.44 -0.47
N SER A 201 9.91 24.79 -1.63
CA SER A 201 8.78 23.94 -2.00
C SER A 201 9.25 22.50 -2.23
N TYR A 202 8.43 21.54 -1.82
CA TYR A 202 8.75 20.11 -1.85
C TYR A 202 7.83 19.38 -2.83
N LYS A 203 8.40 18.61 -3.76
CA LYS A 203 7.65 17.91 -4.82
C LYS A 203 7.23 16.52 -4.36
N TYR A 204 5.97 16.15 -4.61
CA TYR A 204 5.46 14.80 -4.32
C TYR A 204 6.23 13.74 -5.10
N GLY A 205 6.58 12.62 -4.46
CA GLY A 205 7.15 11.44 -5.12
C GLY A 205 8.57 11.63 -5.70
N LYS A 206 9.07 12.86 -5.81
CA LYS A 206 10.43 13.13 -6.29
C LYS A 206 11.45 12.71 -5.24
N ALA A 207 12.57 12.16 -5.69
CA ALA A 207 13.69 11.80 -4.83
C ALA A 207 14.60 13.00 -4.58
N ALA A 208 14.89 13.27 -3.30
CA ALA A 208 16.03 14.06 -2.86
C ALA A 208 17.24 13.14 -2.71
N VAL A 209 18.33 13.42 -3.43
CA VAL A 209 19.46 12.49 -3.59
C VAL A 209 20.72 12.91 -2.82
N SER A 210 21.02 14.21 -2.74
CA SER A 210 22.28 14.71 -2.16
C SER A 210 22.09 15.48 -0.86
N TYR A 211 21.26 16.52 -0.89
CA TYR A 211 20.92 17.34 0.27
C TYR A 211 19.46 17.78 0.19
N ILE A 212 18.78 17.76 1.33
CA ILE A 212 17.49 18.41 1.50
C ILE A 212 17.56 19.42 2.63
N ASP A 213 17.13 20.64 2.35
CA ASP A 213 16.88 21.65 3.36
C ASP A 213 15.46 21.51 3.91
N LEU A 214 15.34 21.10 5.17
CA LEU A 214 14.07 20.94 5.86
C LEU A 214 13.68 22.16 6.71
N GLY A 215 14.55 23.17 6.84
CA GLY A 215 14.34 24.30 7.75
C GLY A 215 13.02 25.04 7.53
N PRO A 216 12.68 25.42 6.29
CA PRO A 216 11.40 26.07 5.98
C PRO A 216 10.18 25.20 6.31
N ALA A 217 10.26 23.89 6.08
CA ALA A 217 9.19 22.95 6.43
C ALA A 217 9.02 22.84 7.94
N ILE A 218 10.13 22.70 8.68
CA ILE A 218 10.12 22.59 10.15
C ILE A 218 9.59 23.88 10.77
N ALA A 219 10.02 25.07 10.32
CA ALA A 219 9.53 26.35 10.81
C ALA A 219 8.04 26.61 10.47
N SER A 220 7.54 26.03 9.38
CA SER A 220 6.12 26.03 9.05
C SER A 220 5.34 25.05 9.93
N LEU A 221 5.91 23.89 10.23
CA LEU A 221 5.30 22.84 11.04
C LEU A 221 5.22 23.22 12.52
N ALA A 222 6.25 23.90 13.04
CA ALA A 222 6.30 24.43 14.41
C ALA A 222 5.13 25.39 14.73
N ARG A 223 4.58 26.03 13.70
CA ARG A 223 3.40 26.92 13.78
C ARG A 223 2.10 26.22 13.39
N ASP A 224 2.13 24.88 13.33
CA ASP A 224 1.03 24.00 12.92
C ASP A 224 0.32 24.44 11.62
N ARG A 225 1.08 24.99 10.67
CA ARG A 225 0.49 25.52 9.44
C ARG A 225 -0.15 24.39 8.63
N LYS A 226 -1.27 24.69 7.96
CA LYS A 226 -1.91 23.76 7.03
C LYS A 226 -1.01 23.46 5.84
N LEU A 227 -1.18 22.27 5.25
CA LEU A 227 -0.51 21.90 4.00
C LEU A 227 -1.03 22.79 2.86
N VAL A 228 -0.15 23.55 2.24
CA VAL A 228 -0.43 24.37 1.06
C VAL A 228 0.19 23.71 -0.16
N LYS A 229 -0.61 23.55 -1.22
CA LYS A 229 -0.20 23.02 -2.52
C LYS A 229 -0.16 24.17 -3.51
N GLY A 230 0.99 24.42 -4.13
CA GLY A 230 1.17 25.40 -5.19
C GLY A 230 1.78 24.77 -6.44
N LYS A 231 1.92 25.57 -7.51
CA LYS A 231 2.49 25.12 -8.80
C LYS A 231 3.90 24.53 -8.66
N GLU A 232 4.70 25.07 -7.75
CA GLU A 232 6.10 24.67 -7.58
C GLU A 232 6.29 23.47 -6.64
N GLY A 233 5.27 23.15 -5.83
CA GLY A 233 5.31 22.08 -4.85
C GLY A 233 4.49 22.42 -3.60
N ARG A 234 4.85 21.80 -2.48
CA ARG A 234 4.17 21.98 -1.20
C ARG A 234 5.06 22.69 -0.19
N ASN A 235 4.47 23.34 0.81
CA ASN A 235 5.23 23.89 1.95
C ASN A 235 5.82 22.81 2.87
N PHE A 236 5.37 21.56 2.74
CA PHE A 236 5.86 20.41 3.51
C PHE A 236 6.25 19.23 2.61
N PRO A 237 7.29 18.45 2.97
CA PRO A 237 7.50 17.13 2.42
C PRO A 237 6.26 16.24 2.65
N ARG A 238 5.62 15.80 1.57
CA ARG A 238 4.52 14.82 1.65
C ARG A 238 4.79 13.77 0.59
N LYS A 239 5.10 12.54 1.02
CA LYS A 239 5.64 11.46 0.18
C LYS A 239 6.86 11.91 -0.62
N LEU A 240 7.74 12.70 -0.01
CA LEU A 240 8.99 13.08 -0.66
C LEU A 240 9.98 11.92 -0.50
N LYS A 241 10.47 11.37 -1.61
CA LYS A 241 11.43 10.27 -1.57
C LYS A 241 12.81 10.82 -1.18
N PHE A 242 13.61 10.05 -0.45
CA PHE A 242 14.97 10.48 -0.08
C PHE A 242 15.97 9.32 -0.07
N THR A 243 17.24 9.65 -0.26
CA THR A 243 18.39 8.81 0.08
C THR A 243 18.90 9.16 1.48
N LEU A 244 19.58 8.24 2.16
CA LEU A 244 20.15 8.51 3.49
C LEU A 244 21.12 9.71 3.47
N ASN A 245 21.88 9.89 2.38
CA ASN A 245 22.76 11.04 2.21
C ASN A 245 21.99 12.38 2.23
N ALA A 246 20.81 12.45 1.61
CA ALA A 246 20.01 13.68 1.58
C ALA A 246 19.62 14.15 2.99
N VAL A 247 19.34 13.22 3.90
CA VAL A 247 18.90 13.46 5.27
C VAL A 247 19.99 13.18 6.31
N LYS A 248 21.27 13.19 5.91
CA LYS A 248 22.40 12.80 6.77
C LYS A 248 22.48 13.54 8.12
N LYS A 249 21.92 14.75 8.22
CA LYS A 249 21.87 15.53 9.47
C LYS A 249 20.92 14.93 10.52
N LEU A 250 20.02 14.04 10.13
CA LEU A 250 19.03 13.40 11.01
C LEU A 250 19.43 11.98 11.44
N ASP A 251 20.59 11.48 10.99
CA ASP A 251 21.04 10.10 11.23
C ASP A 251 19.95 9.03 10.96
N PHE A 252 19.18 9.22 9.89
CA PHE A 252 18.15 8.26 9.51
C PHE A 252 18.79 6.97 9.01
N GLN A 253 18.21 5.85 9.41
CA GLN A 253 18.62 4.51 9.02
C GLN A 253 17.48 3.78 8.32
N ARG A 254 17.85 2.81 7.48
CA ARG A 254 16.86 1.84 6.99
C ARG A 254 16.47 0.93 8.16
N PRO A 255 15.20 0.55 8.29
CA PRO A 255 14.79 -0.42 9.30
C PRO A 255 15.50 -1.76 9.03
N PRO A 256 16.13 -2.38 10.05
CA PRO A 256 16.88 -3.64 9.90
C PRO A 256 15.95 -4.87 9.81
N LEU A 257 14.75 -4.71 9.24
CA LEU A 257 13.69 -5.72 9.19
C LEU A 257 13.59 -6.40 7.82
N PHE A 258 14.29 -5.88 6.81
CA PHE A 258 14.29 -6.43 5.46
C PHE A 258 15.67 -6.34 4.83
N ASN A 259 15.96 -7.28 3.93
CA ASN A 259 17.11 -7.17 3.05
C ASN A 259 16.99 -5.93 2.13
N ASN A 260 18.08 -5.18 1.99
CA ASN A 260 18.19 -3.94 1.22
C ASN A 260 17.65 -4.04 -0.22
N GLN A 261 17.75 -5.20 -0.88
CA GLN A 261 17.25 -5.38 -2.25
C GLN A 261 15.72 -5.30 -2.37
N ARG A 262 14.99 -5.54 -1.26
CA ARG A 262 13.53 -5.48 -1.22
C ARG A 262 13.01 -4.12 -0.79
N THR A 263 13.86 -3.31 -0.15
CA THR A 263 13.49 -2.03 0.47
C THR A 263 13.56 -0.87 -0.51
N MET A 264 12.42 -0.20 -0.71
CA MET A 264 12.33 1.00 -1.54
C MET A 264 13.00 2.22 -0.87
N LEU A 265 13.20 3.30 -1.63
CA LEU A 265 13.60 4.58 -1.05
C LEU A 265 12.58 5.05 0.01
N GLY A 266 13.12 5.53 1.13
CA GLY A 266 12.33 6.10 2.21
C GLY A 266 11.50 7.28 1.73
N SER A 267 10.33 7.48 2.35
CA SER A 267 9.51 8.66 2.15
C SER A 267 9.41 9.49 3.41
N LEU A 268 9.50 10.81 3.25
CA LEU A 268 9.23 11.79 4.29
C LEU A 268 7.78 12.25 4.25
N TRP A 269 7.19 12.35 5.43
CA TRP A 269 5.82 12.77 5.66
C TRP A 269 5.75 13.77 6.80
N PHE A 270 5.58 15.03 6.43
CA PHE A 270 5.27 16.12 7.33
C PHE A 270 3.76 16.39 7.27
N GLY A 271 3.17 16.78 8.39
CA GLY A 271 1.80 17.28 8.41
C GLY A 271 1.41 17.90 9.73
N SER A 272 0.61 18.96 9.66
CA SER A 272 -0.08 19.57 10.81
C SER A 272 -1.14 18.67 11.42
N THR A 273 -1.73 19.10 12.54
CA THR A 273 -2.90 18.48 13.21
C THR A 273 -4.10 18.31 12.28
N THR A 274 -4.22 19.16 11.26
CA THR A 274 -5.32 19.08 10.30
C THR A 274 -5.11 18.05 9.18
N ALA A 275 -3.94 17.41 9.13
CA ALA A 275 -3.61 16.47 8.06
C ALA A 275 -4.12 15.06 8.39
N THR A 276 -4.84 14.49 7.42
CA THR A 276 -5.26 13.08 7.41
C THR A 276 -4.82 12.41 6.11
N THR A 277 -4.65 11.09 6.16
CA THR A 277 -4.53 10.20 5.00
C THR A 277 -5.79 9.34 4.96
N PRO A 278 -6.63 9.46 3.92
CA PRO A 278 -7.82 8.63 3.79
C PRO A 278 -7.48 7.15 3.80
N ASN A 279 -8.47 6.33 4.15
CA ASN A 279 -8.33 4.89 4.24
C ASN A 279 -7.92 4.28 2.88
N HIS A 280 -6.87 3.47 2.90
CA HIS A 280 -6.30 2.82 1.72
C HIS A 280 -5.48 1.60 2.12
N CYS A 281 -5.10 0.77 1.15
CA CYS A 281 -4.12 -0.29 1.35
C CYS A 281 -2.99 -0.18 0.32
N ASP A 282 -1.81 -0.66 0.70
CA ASP A 282 -0.62 -0.74 -0.14
C ASP A 282 -0.30 -2.21 -0.47
N CYS A 283 0.30 -2.48 -1.64
CA CYS A 283 0.68 -3.83 -2.06
C CYS A 283 2.00 -4.34 -1.46
N CYS A 284 2.68 -3.51 -0.67
CA CYS A 284 3.98 -3.81 -0.09
C CYS A 284 3.89 -3.71 1.43
N ASP A 285 4.75 -4.46 2.12
CA ASP A 285 4.98 -4.27 3.55
C ASP A 285 5.38 -2.82 3.79
N ASN A 286 4.83 -2.20 4.82
CA ASN A 286 5.08 -0.81 5.16
C ASN A 286 5.66 -0.74 6.56
N VAL A 287 6.82 -0.10 6.68
CA VAL A 287 7.44 0.20 7.97
C VAL A 287 7.40 1.70 8.17
N ALA A 288 6.50 2.16 9.04
CA ALA A 288 6.33 3.56 9.39
C ALA A 288 7.09 3.88 10.68
N ILE A 289 8.01 4.84 10.61
CA ILE A 289 8.94 5.23 11.66
C ILE A 289 8.57 6.62 12.12
N MET A 290 8.17 6.73 13.39
CA MET A 290 7.65 7.97 13.94
C MET A 290 8.77 8.79 14.58
N VAL A 291 9.02 9.98 14.02
CA VAL A 291 10.18 10.82 14.38
C VAL A 291 9.78 11.93 15.35
N THR A 292 8.64 12.58 15.09
CA THR A 292 8.15 13.72 15.88
C THR A 292 6.62 13.73 15.87
N GLY A 293 6.01 13.99 17.03
CA GLY A 293 4.56 14.09 17.19
C GLY A 293 3.83 12.76 17.29
N THR A 294 2.49 12.77 17.18
CA THR A 294 1.65 11.57 17.31
C THR A 294 0.73 11.40 16.11
N LYS A 295 0.63 10.18 15.60
CA LYS A 295 -0.34 9.79 14.57
C LYS A 295 -1.28 8.73 15.10
N ARG A 296 -2.59 8.94 14.94
CA ARG A 296 -3.60 7.92 15.14
C ARG A 296 -3.75 7.08 13.88
N TRP A 297 -3.61 5.78 14.03
CA TRP A 297 -3.81 4.79 12.98
C TRP A 297 -5.10 4.04 13.24
N THR A 298 -5.93 3.92 12.22
CA THR A 298 -7.04 2.98 12.18
C THR A 298 -6.73 1.95 11.11
N VAL A 299 -6.43 0.73 11.51
CA VAL A 299 -6.04 -0.36 10.60
C VAL A 299 -7.11 -1.43 10.53
N ALA A 300 -7.18 -2.12 9.39
CA ALA A 300 -8.13 -3.20 9.17
C ALA A 300 -7.53 -4.27 8.26
N PRO A 301 -7.87 -5.55 8.46
CA PRO A 301 -7.26 -6.63 7.72
C PRO A 301 -7.70 -6.61 6.24
N PRO A 302 -6.89 -7.18 5.34
CA PRO A 302 -7.19 -7.24 3.90
C PRO A 302 -8.55 -7.87 3.56
N SER A 303 -9.06 -8.78 4.40
CA SER A 303 -10.39 -9.42 4.28
C SER A 303 -11.54 -8.41 4.26
N GLU A 304 -11.33 -7.22 4.83
CA GLU A 304 -12.34 -6.15 4.82
C GLU A 304 -12.53 -5.49 3.45
N SER A 305 -11.75 -5.89 2.44
CA SER A 305 -11.93 -5.50 1.04
C SER A 305 -13.35 -5.75 0.54
N ARG A 306 -14.06 -6.73 1.13
CA ARG A 306 -15.46 -7.05 0.80
C ARG A 306 -16.45 -5.95 1.22
N ILE A 307 -16.13 -5.27 2.32
CA ILE A 307 -16.95 -4.22 2.92
C ILE A 307 -16.61 -2.89 2.27
N VAL A 308 -15.32 -2.52 2.24
CA VAL A 308 -14.89 -1.19 1.79
C VAL A 308 -14.61 -1.08 0.29
N LYS A 309 -14.71 -2.20 -0.46
CA LYS A 309 -14.66 -2.27 -1.92
C LYS A 309 -13.57 -1.36 -2.51
N PRO A 310 -12.28 -1.71 -2.40
CA PRO A 310 -11.19 -0.83 -2.81
C PRO A 310 -11.30 -0.38 -4.28
N THR A 311 -11.04 0.90 -4.51
CA THR A 311 -11.13 1.58 -5.81
C THR A 311 -9.82 2.32 -6.13
N ASN A 312 -9.71 2.84 -7.36
CA ASN A 312 -8.61 3.71 -7.79
C ASN A 312 -7.20 3.10 -7.56
N CYS A 313 -7.08 1.79 -7.79
CA CYS A 313 -5.85 1.04 -7.62
C CYS A 313 -4.78 1.47 -8.63
N THR A 314 -3.72 2.16 -8.20
CA THR A 314 -2.63 2.62 -9.08
C THR A 314 -1.29 2.51 -8.38
N GLY A 315 -0.30 1.91 -9.05
CA GLY A 315 1.08 1.86 -8.57
C GLY A 315 1.24 1.15 -7.22
N GLY A 316 0.38 0.17 -6.94
CA GLY A 316 0.40 -0.61 -5.70
C GLY A 316 -0.48 -0.10 -4.57
N LEU A 317 -1.07 1.09 -4.69
CA LEU A 317 -1.99 1.66 -3.70
C LEU A 317 -3.44 1.52 -4.18
N CYS A 318 -4.38 1.20 -3.29
CA CYS A 318 -5.82 1.23 -3.55
C CYS A 318 -6.57 2.00 -2.46
N TRP A 319 -7.46 2.90 -2.84
CA TRP A 319 -8.29 3.67 -1.90
C TRP A 319 -9.50 2.84 -1.45
N ALA A 320 -9.97 3.05 -0.23
CA ALA A 320 -11.20 2.43 0.27
C ALA A 320 -12.41 3.37 0.04
N ASN A 321 -13.59 2.80 -0.23
CA ASN A 321 -14.82 3.61 -0.35
C ASN A 321 -15.26 4.22 0.99
N LEU A 322 -14.85 3.63 2.12
CA LEU A 322 -14.95 4.26 3.44
C LEU A 322 -13.70 5.10 3.71
N GLU A 323 -13.71 6.37 3.28
CA GLU A 323 -12.54 7.26 3.35
C GLU A 323 -12.04 7.50 4.78
N ASN A 324 -12.96 7.66 5.74
CA ASN A 324 -12.64 7.88 7.15
C ASN A 324 -13.52 6.98 8.03
N PRO A 325 -13.01 5.82 8.47
CA PRO A 325 -13.79 4.91 9.30
C PRO A 325 -14.13 5.49 10.69
N ASN A 326 -13.37 6.48 11.18
CA ASN A 326 -13.62 7.13 12.47
C ASN A 326 -14.67 8.24 12.37
N ARG A 327 -14.97 8.75 11.17
CA ARG A 327 -15.91 9.86 10.93
C ARG A 327 -16.73 9.62 9.66
N PRO A 328 -17.60 8.58 9.64
CA PRO A 328 -18.47 8.30 8.51
C PRO A 328 -19.48 9.45 8.29
N LYS A 329 -19.61 9.92 7.04
CA LYS A 329 -20.33 11.15 6.68
C LYS A 329 -21.83 10.95 6.46
N ASN A 330 -22.25 9.74 6.10
CA ASN A 330 -23.63 9.41 5.74
C ASN A 330 -24.04 8.03 6.28
N ASN A 331 -25.33 7.68 6.19
CA ASN A 331 -25.84 6.42 6.73
C ASN A 331 -25.23 5.18 6.08
N PHE A 332 -24.86 5.24 4.80
CA PHE A 332 -24.19 4.15 4.11
C PHE A 332 -22.78 3.91 4.67
N GLU A 333 -21.98 4.97 4.84
CA GLU A 333 -20.67 4.90 5.49
C GLU A 333 -20.77 4.45 6.95
N LYS A 334 -21.79 4.91 7.69
CA LYS A 334 -22.01 4.45 9.09
C LYS A 334 -22.28 2.94 9.13
N LYS A 335 -23.15 2.43 8.25
CA LYS A 335 -23.46 1.00 8.18
C LYS A 335 -22.23 0.18 7.80
N MET A 336 -21.41 0.71 6.88
CA MET A 336 -20.14 0.11 6.49
C MET A 336 -19.14 0.08 7.65
N ALA A 337 -18.93 1.21 8.34
CA ALA A 337 -18.03 1.34 9.49
C ALA A 337 -18.44 0.42 10.65
N ASN A 338 -19.73 0.28 10.92
CA ASN A 338 -20.24 -0.64 11.97
C ASN A 338 -19.94 -2.12 11.68
N SER A 339 -19.74 -2.48 10.40
CA SER A 339 -19.40 -3.85 10.00
C SER A 339 -17.89 -4.05 9.81
N TYR A 340 -17.10 -2.97 9.90
CA TYR A 340 -15.69 -2.95 9.56
C TYR A 340 -14.83 -3.41 10.73
N GLN A 341 -14.15 -4.54 10.58
CA GLN A 341 -13.21 -5.03 11.59
C GLN A 341 -11.96 -4.14 11.59
N MET A 342 -11.83 -3.27 12.60
CA MET A 342 -10.71 -2.32 12.68
C MET A 342 -10.13 -2.24 14.09
N PHE A 343 -8.85 -1.89 14.16
CA PHE A 343 -8.13 -1.60 15.38
C PHE A 343 -7.55 -0.18 15.32
N ILE A 344 -7.64 0.56 16.42
CA ILE A 344 -7.21 1.96 16.52
C ILE A 344 -6.12 2.09 17.58
N PHE A 345 -5.01 2.73 17.23
CA PHE A 345 -3.90 3.00 18.14
C PHE A 345 -3.18 4.29 17.77
N ASP A 346 -2.39 4.81 18.70
CA ASP A 346 -1.54 5.97 18.48
C ASP A 346 -0.08 5.53 18.35
N LEU A 347 0.59 5.97 17.28
CA LEU A 347 2.01 5.75 17.05
C LEU A 347 2.79 6.98 17.52
N LEU A 348 3.71 6.77 18.46
CA LEU A 348 4.44 7.81 19.19
C LEU A 348 5.88 7.97 18.67
N PRO A 349 6.55 9.12 18.92
CA PRO A 349 7.95 9.30 18.56
C PRO A 349 8.83 8.23 19.21
N GLY A 350 9.73 7.62 18.43
CA GLY A 350 10.57 6.53 18.93
C GLY A 350 9.98 5.15 18.67
N GLU A 351 8.83 5.07 18.01
CA GLU A 351 8.19 3.82 17.64
C GLU A 351 8.18 3.62 16.12
N MET A 352 8.21 2.34 15.74
CA MET A 352 8.11 1.86 14.37
C MET A 352 6.91 0.93 14.25
N LEU A 353 6.03 1.17 13.30
CA LEU A 353 4.94 0.26 12.94
C LEU A 353 5.37 -0.60 11.76
N TYR A 354 5.40 -1.93 11.92
CA TYR A 354 5.31 -2.86 10.80
C TYR A 354 3.83 -3.09 10.46
N LEU A 355 3.44 -2.71 9.25
CA LEU A 355 2.12 -2.95 8.69
C LEU A 355 2.26 -3.86 7.46
N PRO A 356 1.72 -5.09 7.50
CA PRO A 356 1.86 -6.06 6.42
C PRO A 356 1.16 -5.60 5.14
N ALA A 357 1.66 -6.04 3.99
CA ALA A 357 1.07 -5.73 2.69
C ALA A 357 -0.43 -6.07 2.64
N GLY A 358 -1.21 -5.17 2.05
CA GLY A 358 -2.65 -5.30 1.86
C GLY A 358 -3.51 -4.79 3.00
N TRP A 359 -2.94 -4.54 4.19
CA TRP A 359 -3.71 -3.99 5.32
C TRP A 359 -4.22 -2.59 5.01
N PHE A 360 -5.51 -2.37 5.28
CA PHE A 360 -6.11 -1.06 5.18
C PHE A 360 -5.64 -0.19 6.34
N HIS A 361 -5.45 1.11 6.07
CA HIS A 361 -5.08 2.07 7.08
C HIS A 361 -5.58 3.48 6.74
N HIS A 362 -6.23 4.11 7.72
CA HIS A 362 -6.49 5.54 7.80
C HIS A 362 -5.56 6.15 8.86
N VAL A 363 -5.00 7.33 8.57
CA VAL A 363 -4.00 7.96 9.45
C VAL A 363 -4.33 9.41 9.71
N GLU A 364 -4.55 9.77 10.97
CA GLU A 364 -4.81 11.14 11.44
C GLU A 364 -3.62 11.66 12.26
N ASN A 365 -3.25 12.92 12.03
CA ASN A 365 -2.22 13.58 12.83
C ASN A 365 -2.85 14.20 14.08
N LEU A 366 -2.48 13.73 15.27
CA LEU A 366 -2.97 14.33 16.52
C LEU A 366 -2.16 15.57 16.92
N THR A 367 -0.90 15.65 16.47
CA THR A 367 -0.01 16.80 16.66
C THR A 367 0.66 17.15 15.32
N PRO A 368 1.42 18.26 15.21
CA PRO A 368 2.34 18.43 14.10
C PRO A 368 3.33 17.26 14.07
N THR A 369 3.47 16.61 12.91
CA THR A 369 4.19 15.33 12.79
C THR A 369 5.26 15.31 11.73
N ILE A 370 6.31 14.55 12.01
CA ILE A 370 7.31 14.09 11.04
C ILE A 370 7.39 12.57 11.19
N MET A 371 7.14 11.89 10.08
CA MET A 371 7.25 10.44 9.98
C MET A 371 8.03 10.11 8.72
N THR A 372 8.83 9.06 8.77
CA THR A 372 9.35 8.42 7.58
C THR A 372 8.79 7.02 7.43
N ASN A 373 8.69 6.51 6.21
CA ASN A 373 8.38 5.12 6.02
C ASN A 373 9.17 4.49 4.88
N TYR A 374 9.32 3.17 4.98
CA TYR A 374 9.97 2.32 3.99
C TYR A 374 8.99 1.25 3.57
N TRP A 375 8.84 1.04 2.26
CA TRP A 375 8.07 -0.08 1.74
C TRP A 375 9.02 -1.19 1.32
N ALA A 376 8.66 -2.44 1.62
CA ALA A 376 9.39 -3.62 1.22
C ALA A 376 8.55 -4.50 0.28
N ARG A 377 9.13 -4.86 -0.87
CA ARG A 377 8.47 -5.73 -1.86
C ARG A 377 8.40 -7.18 -1.38
N GLY A 378 7.33 -7.85 -1.79
CA GLY A 378 7.09 -9.27 -1.50
C GLY A 378 6.03 -9.52 -0.45
N GLY A 379 5.73 -8.54 0.41
CA GLY A 379 4.70 -8.68 1.46
C GLY A 379 4.98 -9.80 2.47
N PRO A 380 3.95 -10.24 3.23
CA PRO A 380 3.98 -11.45 4.04
C PRO A 380 4.45 -12.67 3.24
N ALA A 381 5.08 -13.63 3.93
CA ALA A 381 5.68 -14.78 3.25
C ALA A 381 4.67 -15.62 2.45
N PHE A 382 3.45 -15.80 2.97
CA PHE A 382 2.39 -16.52 2.26
C PHE A 382 1.89 -15.81 0.99
N LEU A 383 2.30 -14.56 0.72
CA LEU A 383 2.06 -13.91 -0.56
C LEU A 383 3.15 -14.24 -1.61
N ALA A 384 4.28 -14.82 -1.20
CA ALA A 384 5.37 -15.17 -2.09
C ALA A 384 5.22 -16.58 -2.71
N ASP A 385 4.45 -17.45 -2.06
CA ASP A 385 4.19 -18.84 -2.49
C ASP A 385 2.98 -18.98 -3.45
N ALA A 386 2.44 -17.87 -3.96
CA ALA A 386 1.12 -17.81 -4.56
C ALA A 386 1.04 -17.10 -5.91
#